data_AF-A0A953DKE6-F1
#
_entry.id   AF-A0A953DKE6-F1
#
_cell.length_a   1.000
_cell.length_b   1.000
_cell.length_c   1.000
_cell.angle_alpha   90.00
_cell.angle_beta   90.00
_cell.angle_gamma   90.00
#
_symmetry.space_group_name_H-M   'P 1'
#
loop_
_entity.id
_entity.type
_entity.pdbx_description
1 polymer ?
#
loop_
_entity_poly.entity_id
_entity_poly.type
_entity_poly.pdbx_seq_one_letter_code
_entity_poly.pdbx_strand_id
1 'polypeptide(L)'
;MRRLLVVALLIGLGVLAPGVSAQQFDLLRVTCSDFPSQAAAQAAYREDPIGLKSLDRDNDGIACENNPGPYDYRRPGEPPAPQPPAPPAPPAPKPEPEPHCTFYAETGHNLCGGFRDYWRQFGGLAVYGFPITDEFVDPDTGRVTQWFERARFEWHPGTWPERFDVQLGLLGNELAADRRGEGPFMPAHPIEGCIFFEPTGHNLCGGFRAYWEQFGGLAVYGMPISEEFREVNPDTGVEYTVQYFERQRFEWHPGEWPERYDVMLGRLGAELFIAE
;
A
#
# COMPACT_ATOMS: atom_id res chain seq x y z
N MET A 1 54.48 -23.89 -10.44
CA MET A 1 55.40 -24.23 -11.54
C MET A 1 54.80 -23.74 -12.85
N ARG A 2 55.47 -22.79 -13.53
CA ARG A 2 55.14 -22.23 -14.85
C ARG A 2 55.58 -23.17 -15.98
N ARG A 3 54.81 -23.28 -17.07
CA ARG A 3 55.23 -23.32 -18.51
C ARG A 3 53.98 -22.92 -19.35
N LEU A 4 53.85 -21.77 -20.03
CA LEU A 4 54.46 -21.31 -21.31
C LEU A 4 54.38 -22.35 -22.45
N LEU A 5 54.04 -22.10 -23.73
CA LEU A 5 53.49 -20.98 -24.51
C LEU A 5 53.35 -21.46 -26.01
N VAL A 6 52.56 -20.77 -26.85
CA VAL A 6 52.64 -20.58 -28.34
C VAL A 6 51.80 -21.45 -29.32
N VAL A 7 50.74 -20.79 -29.86
CA VAL A 7 50.32 -20.52 -31.26
C VAL A 7 50.75 -21.45 -32.42
N ALA A 8 49.77 -21.85 -33.24
CA ALA A 8 49.95 -22.06 -34.69
C ALA A 8 48.72 -21.58 -35.48
N LEU A 9 49.03 -20.85 -36.55
CA LEU A 9 48.21 -20.11 -37.50
C LEU A 9 47.65 -21.04 -38.59
N LEU A 10 46.40 -20.88 -39.04
CA LEU A 10 45.96 -21.38 -40.36
C LEU A 10 45.08 -20.36 -41.09
N ILE A 11 45.38 -20.25 -42.38
CA ILE A 11 45.00 -19.26 -43.38
C ILE A 11 43.58 -19.51 -43.90
N GLY A 12 42.86 -18.44 -44.25
CA GLY A 12 41.47 -18.47 -44.72
C GLY A 12 41.28 -18.88 -46.18
N LEU A 13 40.00 -19.01 -46.56
CA LEU A 13 39.48 -18.82 -47.91
C LEU A 13 37.99 -18.46 -47.79
N GLY A 14 37.56 -17.39 -48.46
CA GLY A 14 36.20 -16.85 -48.37
C GLY A 14 35.18 -17.57 -49.25
N VAL A 15 33.90 -17.41 -48.89
CA VAL A 15 32.75 -17.59 -49.78
C VAL A 15 31.76 -16.45 -49.51
N LEU A 16 31.41 -15.74 -50.58
CA LEU A 16 30.40 -14.69 -50.67
C LEU A 16 29.01 -15.32 -50.87
N ALA A 17 28.01 -14.88 -50.10
CA ALA A 17 26.58 -14.90 -50.47
C ALA A 17 25.78 -13.98 -49.51
N PRO A 18 24.52 -13.60 -49.81
CA PRO A 18 24.15 -12.22 -50.11
C PRO A 18 23.33 -11.56 -48.99
N GLY A 19 23.12 -10.25 -49.16
CA GLY A 19 22.49 -9.36 -48.20
C GLY A 19 21.17 -9.83 -47.60
N VAL A 20 21.08 -9.66 -46.28
CA VAL A 20 19.80 -9.48 -45.59
C VAL A 20 19.28 -8.11 -46.01
N SER A 21 18.36 -8.10 -46.97
CA SER A 21 17.51 -6.94 -47.24
C SER A 21 16.30 -6.98 -46.31
N ALA A 22 15.99 -5.81 -45.76
CA ALA A 22 14.72 -5.35 -45.22
C ALA A 22 14.02 -6.23 -44.18
N GLN A 23 14.23 -5.90 -42.90
CA GLN A 23 13.08 -5.63 -42.06
C GLN A 23 13.07 -4.13 -41.75
N GLN A 24 12.14 -3.45 -42.40
CA GLN A 24 11.69 -2.10 -42.10
C GLN A 24 11.41 -1.99 -40.61
N PHE A 25 12.24 -1.26 -39.88
CA PHE A 25 11.70 -0.36 -38.88
C PHE A 25 11.15 0.84 -39.66
N ASP A 26 9.90 0.74 -40.11
CA ASP A 26 9.09 1.94 -40.28
C ASP A 26 8.95 2.56 -38.89
N LEU A 27 9.96 3.33 -38.49
CA LEU A 27 9.77 4.39 -37.52
C LEU A 27 8.69 5.26 -38.17
N LEU A 28 7.47 5.18 -37.65
CA LEU A 28 6.44 6.18 -37.87
C LEU A 28 7.14 7.53 -37.67
N ARG A 29 7.48 8.19 -38.78
CA ARG A 29 8.14 9.49 -38.72
C ARG A 29 7.11 10.43 -38.14
N VAL A 30 7.26 10.72 -36.85
CA VAL A 30 6.42 11.69 -36.16
C VAL A 30 6.60 13.04 -36.86
N THR A 31 5.49 13.61 -37.29
CA THR A 31 5.38 14.87 -38.02
C THR A 31 4.61 15.89 -37.19
N CYS A 32 4.70 17.16 -37.58
CA CYS A 32 3.96 18.21 -36.89
C CYS A 32 2.43 18.02 -36.92
N SER A 33 1.88 17.35 -37.94
CA SER A 33 0.44 17.05 -38.01
C SER A 33 -0.05 16.03 -36.97
N ASP A 34 0.87 15.29 -36.33
CA ASP A 34 0.51 14.31 -35.30
C ASP A 34 0.22 14.98 -33.94
N PHE A 35 0.46 16.29 -33.83
CA PHE A 35 0.24 17.05 -32.60
C PHE A 35 -0.92 18.04 -32.73
N PRO A 36 -1.81 18.13 -31.72
CA PRO A 36 -2.97 19.02 -31.75
C PRO A 36 -2.62 20.51 -31.60
N SER A 37 -1.38 20.85 -31.20
CA SER A 37 -0.90 22.23 -31.03
C SER A 37 0.62 22.31 -31.09
N GLN A 38 1.17 23.52 -31.21
CA GLN A 38 2.61 23.77 -31.13
C GLN A 38 3.15 23.40 -29.74
N ALA A 39 2.43 23.71 -28.66
CA ALA A 39 2.85 23.35 -27.31
C ALA A 39 2.93 21.83 -27.07
N ALA A 40 2.01 21.05 -27.66
CA ALA A 40 2.03 19.59 -27.57
C ALA A 40 3.25 19.01 -28.31
N ALA A 41 3.57 19.54 -29.49
CA ALA A 41 4.76 19.17 -30.25
C ALA A 41 6.05 19.55 -29.51
N GLN A 42 6.09 20.75 -28.91
CA GLN A 42 7.22 21.22 -28.11
C GLN A 42 7.45 20.35 -26.88
N ALA A 43 6.38 19.94 -26.18
CA ALA A 43 6.49 19.09 -25.01
C ALA A 43 7.13 17.74 -25.36
N ALA A 44 6.66 17.10 -26.43
CA ALA A 44 7.25 15.85 -26.91
C ALA A 44 8.72 16.05 -27.35
N TYR A 45 9.01 17.11 -28.10
CA TYR A 45 10.36 17.42 -28.55
C TYR A 45 11.35 17.64 -27.40
N ARG A 46 10.93 18.21 -26.26
CA ARG A 46 11.79 18.37 -25.08
C ARG A 46 12.17 17.04 -24.41
N GLU A 47 11.29 16.03 -24.46
CA GLU A 47 11.55 14.70 -23.88
C GLU A 47 12.55 13.91 -24.73
N ASP A 48 12.50 14.05 -26.05
CA ASP A 48 13.42 13.38 -26.97
C ASP A 48 13.85 14.27 -28.15
N PRO A 49 14.75 15.24 -27.93
CA PRO A 49 15.20 16.15 -28.99
C PRO A 49 15.99 15.44 -30.10
N ILE A 50 16.59 14.28 -29.78
CA ILE A 50 17.40 13.51 -30.72
C ILE A 50 16.49 12.67 -31.64
N GLY A 51 15.53 11.93 -31.06
CA GLY A 51 14.60 11.10 -31.81
C GLY A 51 13.52 11.89 -32.53
N LEU A 52 13.14 13.07 -32.03
CA LEU A 52 12.13 13.95 -32.64
C LEU A 52 12.72 15.16 -33.37
N LYS A 53 14.00 15.07 -33.79
CA LYS A 53 14.68 16.13 -34.53
C LYS A 53 13.93 16.60 -35.78
N SER A 54 13.08 15.77 -36.38
CA SER A 54 12.25 16.15 -37.53
C SER A 54 11.18 17.22 -37.22
N LEU A 55 10.83 17.44 -35.95
CA LEU A 55 9.84 18.42 -35.54
C LEU A 55 10.39 19.86 -35.46
N ASP A 56 11.70 20.00 -35.26
CA ASP A 56 12.43 21.28 -35.23
C ASP A 56 13.34 21.36 -36.47
N ARG A 57 12.79 21.90 -37.56
CA ARG A 57 13.41 21.85 -38.89
C ARG A 57 14.55 22.85 -39.04
N ASP A 58 14.43 24.00 -38.39
CA ASP A 58 15.41 25.08 -38.38
C ASP A 58 16.42 24.97 -37.23
N ASN A 59 16.24 23.97 -36.35
CA ASN A 59 17.17 23.57 -35.31
C ASN A 59 17.42 24.70 -34.30
N ASP A 60 16.36 25.45 -33.98
CA ASP A 60 16.39 26.59 -33.07
C ASP A 60 15.91 26.20 -31.64
N GLY A 61 15.49 24.95 -31.47
CA GLY A 61 14.97 24.36 -30.25
C GLY A 61 13.45 24.41 -30.14
N ILE A 62 12.73 24.92 -31.15
CA ILE A 62 11.27 25.04 -31.17
C ILE A 62 10.67 24.11 -32.23
N ALA A 63 9.91 23.13 -31.77
CA ALA A 63 9.20 22.19 -32.62
C ALA A 63 7.91 22.81 -33.18
N CYS A 64 7.67 22.57 -34.47
CA CYS A 64 6.39 22.75 -35.13
C CYS A 64 5.74 24.13 -34.97
N GLU A 65 6.50 25.20 -35.13
CA GLU A 65 6.08 26.60 -34.93
C GLU A 65 4.79 27.00 -35.68
N ASN A 66 4.50 26.32 -36.78
CA ASN A 66 3.32 26.57 -37.63
C ASN A 66 2.04 25.88 -37.14
N ASN A 67 2.10 25.05 -36.10
CA ASN A 67 0.91 24.42 -35.52
C ASN A 67 0.04 25.46 -34.78
N PRO A 68 -1.28 25.20 -34.63
CA PRO A 68 -2.13 26.09 -33.87
C PRO A 68 -1.68 26.18 -32.41
N GLY A 69 -2.01 27.31 -31.78
CA GLY A 69 -1.82 27.48 -30.36
C GLY A 69 -2.61 26.44 -29.54
N PRO A 70 -2.28 26.25 -28.26
CA PRO A 70 -1.33 27.04 -27.46
C PRO A 70 0.12 26.89 -27.91
N TYR A 71 0.91 27.94 -27.67
CA TYR A 71 2.34 28.00 -27.98
C TYR A 71 3.18 27.81 -26.70
N ASP A 72 4.27 27.06 -26.79
CA ASP A 72 5.30 26.86 -25.78
C ASP A 72 6.67 27.04 -26.45
N TYR A 73 7.40 28.08 -26.06
CA TYR A 73 8.70 28.41 -26.64
C TYR A 73 9.88 27.98 -25.75
N ARG A 74 9.66 27.14 -24.72
CA ARG A 74 10.75 26.66 -23.86
C ARG A 74 11.54 25.58 -24.59
N ARG A 75 12.84 25.80 -24.69
CA ARG A 75 13.79 24.90 -25.39
C ARG A 75 14.13 23.67 -24.55
N PRO A 76 14.61 22.58 -25.16
CA PRO A 76 15.18 21.46 -24.41
C PRO A 76 16.29 21.94 -23.46
N GLY A 77 16.22 21.51 -22.20
CA GLY A 77 17.17 21.93 -21.16
C GLY A 77 16.91 23.33 -20.57
N GLU A 78 15.91 24.07 -21.04
CA GLU A 78 15.47 25.29 -20.37
C GLU A 78 14.62 24.89 -19.14
N PRO A 79 15.07 25.22 -17.91
CA PRO A 79 14.29 24.92 -16.73
C PRO A 79 12.95 25.66 -16.83
N PRO A 80 11.83 25.06 -16.38
CA PRO A 80 10.58 25.79 -16.28
C PRO A 80 10.84 27.07 -15.49
N ALA A 81 10.31 28.20 -15.98
CA ALA A 81 10.34 29.44 -15.24
C ALA A 81 9.93 29.15 -13.79
N PRO A 82 10.61 29.74 -12.77
CA PRO A 82 10.22 29.55 -11.38
C PRO A 82 8.74 29.84 -11.27
N GLN A 83 7.94 28.80 -11.08
CA GLN A 83 6.53 28.99 -10.84
C GLN A 83 6.47 29.74 -9.51
N PRO A 84 5.67 30.82 -9.41
CA PRO A 84 5.25 31.28 -8.10
C PRO A 84 4.81 30.06 -7.32
N PRO A 85 5.12 29.94 -6.01
CA PRO A 85 4.62 28.83 -5.22
C PRO A 85 3.15 28.69 -5.54
N ALA A 86 2.76 27.50 -6.02
CA ALA A 86 1.37 27.25 -6.30
C ALA A 86 0.59 27.69 -5.06
N PRO A 87 -0.50 28.48 -5.21
CA PRO A 87 -1.37 28.72 -4.07
C PRO A 87 -1.64 27.34 -3.45
N PRO A 88 -1.60 27.22 -2.12
CA PRO A 88 -1.84 25.93 -1.46
C PRO A 88 -3.08 25.33 -2.11
N ALA A 89 -2.96 24.07 -2.56
CA ALA A 89 -4.10 23.37 -3.11
C ALA A 89 -5.28 23.60 -2.15
N PRO A 90 -6.47 23.98 -2.65
CA PRO A 90 -7.62 24.07 -1.77
C PRO A 90 -7.69 22.75 -1.00
N PRO A 91 -7.93 22.79 0.33
CA PRO A 91 -8.01 21.57 1.12
C PRO A 91 -8.93 20.61 0.39
N ALA A 92 -8.49 19.35 0.26
CA ALA A 92 -9.30 18.32 -0.38
C ALA A 92 -10.73 18.43 0.18
N PRO A 93 -11.77 18.42 -0.66
CA PRO A 93 -13.13 18.53 -0.18
C PRO A 93 -13.34 17.46 0.89
N LYS A 94 -13.86 17.88 2.06
CA LYS A 94 -14.21 16.94 3.12
C LYS A 94 -15.15 15.89 2.51
N PRO A 95 -14.96 14.59 2.76
CA PRO A 95 -15.85 13.58 2.21
C PRO A 95 -17.29 13.91 2.60
N GLU A 96 -18.16 14.05 1.60
CA GLU A 96 -19.58 14.30 1.83
C GLU A 96 -20.29 12.97 2.13
N PRO A 97 -21.40 12.98 2.90
CA PRO A 97 -22.18 11.77 3.11
C PRO A 97 -22.64 11.17 1.77
N GLU A 98 -22.27 9.92 1.51
CA GLU A 98 -22.62 9.26 0.27
C GLU A 98 -23.95 8.46 0.39
N PRO A 99 -24.78 8.45 -0.67
CA PRO A 99 -25.97 7.59 -0.72
C PRO A 99 -25.60 6.12 -0.51
N HIS A 100 -26.37 5.41 0.32
CA HIS A 100 -26.14 4.00 0.68
C HIS A 100 -24.89 3.73 1.54
N CYS A 101 -24.21 4.76 2.04
CA CYS A 101 -23.11 4.62 3.00
C CYS A 101 -23.54 4.99 4.43
N THR A 102 -22.72 4.61 5.40
CA THR A 102 -22.78 5.19 6.77
C THR A 102 -21.67 6.21 6.86
N PHE A 103 -22.03 7.48 6.98
CA PHE A 103 -21.06 8.55 7.21
C PHE A 103 -20.77 8.68 8.70
N TYR A 104 -19.50 8.69 9.07
CA TYR A 104 -19.03 8.92 10.44
C TYR A 104 -18.45 10.32 10.54
N ALA A 105 -19.16 11.23 11.21
CA ALA A 105 -18.77 12.62 11.31
C ALA A 105 -17.52 12.83 12.20
N GLU A 106 -17.23 11.88 13.08
CA GLU A 106 -16.09 11.85 13.98
C GLU A 106 -14.76 11.84 13.21
N THR A 107 -14.72 11.11 12.09
CA THR A 107 -13.54 10.96 11.24
C THR A 107 -13.73 11.56 9.85
N GLY A 108 -14.97 11.84 9.46
CA GLY A 108 -15.30 12.41 8.15
C GLY A 108 -15.27 11.38 7.02
N HIS A 109 -15.47 10.08 7.31
CA HIS A 109 -15.37 9.01 6.32
C HIS A 109 -16.65 8.21 6.15
N ASN A 110 -16.84 7.70 4.93
CA ASN A 110 -17.95 6.85 4.53
C ASN A 110 -17.57 5.37 4.64
N LEU A 111 -18.51 4.59 5.17
CA LEU A 111 -18.42 3.13 5.20
C LEU A 111 -19.57 2.54 4.37
N CYS A 112 -19.22 1.86 3.28
CA CYS A 112 -20.15 1.46 2.23
C CYS A 112 -20.16 -0.06 2.02
N GLY A 113 -21.10 -0.53 1.18
CA GLY A 113 -21.08 -1.88 0.61
C GLY A 113 -20.83 -3.04 1.59
N GLY A 114 -20.00 -3.99 1.14
CA GLY A 114 -19.66 -5.20 1.89
C GLY A 114 -18.84 -4.94 3.15
N PHE A 115 -17.96 -3.92 3.16
CA PHE A 115 -17.21 -3.53 4.34
C PHE A 115 -18.12 -3.00 5.45
N ARG A 116 -19.14 -2.21 5.11
CA ARG A 116 -20.17 -1.77 6.06
C ARG A 116 -20.93 -2.92 6.67
N ASP A 117 -21.34 -3.88 5.85
CA ASP A 117 -22.14 -5.00 6.31
C ASP A 117 -21.29 -5.94 7.19
N TYR A 118 -20.02 -6.17 6.83
CA TYR A 118 -19.07 -6.91 7.65
C TYR A 118 -18.78 -6.21 8.99
N TRP A 119 -18.48 -4.91 8.96
CA TRP A 119 -18.24 -4.10 10.16
C TRP A 119 -19.43 -4.19 11.11
N ARG A 120 -20.66 -4.04 10.63
CA ARG A 120 -21.88 -4.11 11.45
C ARG A 120 -22.11 -5.49 12.04
N GLN A 121 -21.76 -6.54 11.31
CA GLN A 121 -22.03 -7.92 11.72
C GLN A 121 -20.98 -8.48 12.69
N PHE A 122 -19.70 -8.14 12.52
CA PHE A 122 -18.59 -8.87 13.15
C PHE A 122 -17.82 -8.10 14.22
N GLY A 123 -18.24 -6.89 14.58
CA GLY A 123 -17.65 -6.25 15.76
C GLY A 123 -17.89 -4.76 15.91
N GLY A 124 -18.23 -4.09 14.82
CA GLY A 124 -18.58 -2.68 14.82
C GLY A 124 -17.50 -1.80 15.45
N LEU A 125 -17.97 -0.78 16.16
CA LEU A 125 -17.11 0.24 16.77
C LEU A 125 -16.15 -0.37 17.81
N ALA A 126 -16.62 -1.35 18.60
CA ALA A 126 -15.83 -1.94 19.68
C ALA A 126 -14.61 -2.71 19.16
N VAL A 127 -14.73 -3.37 18.00
CA VAL A 127 -13.65 -4.20 17.44
C VAL A 127 -12.81 -3.42 16.43
N TYR A 128 -13.45 -2.68 15.52
CA TYR A 128 -12.75 -2.08 14.39
C TYR A 128 -12.50 -0.58 14.57
N GLY A 129 -13.26 0.10 15.45
CA GLY A 129 -13.27 1.55 15.55
C GLY A 129 -13.95 2.24 14.37
N PHE A 130 -13.77 3.56 14.28
CA PHE A 130 -14.26 4.35 13.15
C PHE A 130 -13.43 4.10 11.89
N PRO A 131 -14.02 4.24 10.67
CA PRO A 131 -13.22 4.32 9.45
C PRO A 131 -12.34 5.57 9.49
N ILE A 132 -11.08 5.45 9.06
CA ILE A 132 -10.11 6.56 8.97
C ILE A 132 -9.68 6.84 7.52
N THR A 133 -10.26 6.10 6.57
CA THR A 133 -10.25 6.37 5.13
C THR A 133 -11.63 6.06 4.57
N ASP A 134 -11.90 6.54 3.35
CA ASP A 134 -12.93 5.92 2.51
C ASP A 134 -12.37 4.63 1.88
N GLU A 135 -13.21 3.85 1.17
CA GLU A 135 -12.74 2.72 0.36
C GLU A 135 -11.87 3.22 -0.81
N PHE A 136 -10.71 2.62 -1.01
CA PHE A 136 -9.82 2.93 -2.13
C PHE A 136 -9.18 1.66 -2.70
N VAL A 137 -8.62 1.74 -3.91
CA VAL A 137 -7.80 0.67 -4.45
C VAL A 137 -6.38 0.88 -3.95
N ASP A 138 -5.91 -0.03 -3.10
CA ASP A 138 -4.55 -0.04 -2.59
C ASP A 138 -3.57 -0.19 -3.78
N PRO A 139 -2.63 0.75 -3.98
CA PRO A 139 -1.76 0.75 -5.15
C PRO A 139 -0.72 -0.39 -5.13
N ASP A 140 -0.36 -0.90 -3.95
CA ASP A 140 0.63 -1.96 -3.79
C ASP A 140 -0.01 -3.33 -4.05
N THR A 141 -1.25 -3.53 -3.60
CA THR A 141 -1.93 -4.83 -3.67
C THR A 141 -2.97 -4.92 -4.79
N GLY A 142 -3.45 -3.79 -5.30
CA GLY A 142 -4.55 -3.71 -6.26
C GLY A 142 -5.92 -4.09 -5.70
N ARG A 143 -6.05 -4.27 -4.38
CA ARG A 143 -7.30 -4.65 -3.71
C ARG A 143 -8.08 -3.41 -3.28
N VAL A 144 -9.40 -3.55 -3.22
CA VAL A 144 -10.20 -2.55 -2.50
C VAL A 144 -9.89 -2.70 -1.02
N THR A 145 -9.49 -1.59 -0.40
CA THR A 145 -9.00 -1.53 0.97
C THR A 145 -9.66 -0.35 1.68
N GLN A 146 -9.92 -0.52 2.97
CA GLN A 146 -10.31 0.57 3.84
C GLN A 146 -9.63 0.40 5.20
N TRP A 147 -9.10 1.52 5.72
CA TRP A 147 -8.52 1.56 7.05
C TRP A 147 -9.53 2.05 8.08
N PHE A 148 -9.48 1.43 9.24
CA PHE A 148 -10.23 1.78 10.44
C PHE A 148 -9.22 2.05 11.56
N GLU A 149 -9.66 2.67 12.65
CA GLU A 149 -8.77 2.95 13.77
C GLU A 149 -8.01 1.70 14.27
N ARG A 150 -8.65 0.52 14.23
CA ARG A 150 -8.11 -0.72 14.82
C ARG A 150 -7.89 -1.85 13.82
N ALA A 151 -8.16 -1.64 12.52
CA ALA A 151 -8.13 -2.70 11.52
C ALA A 151 -7.93 -2.16 10.10
N ARG A 152 -7.48 -3.04 9.20
CA ARG A 152 -7.50 -2.83 7.75
C ARG A 152 -8.36 -3.90 7.12
N PHE A 153 -9.39 -3.50 6.38
CA PHE A 153 -10.22 -4.42 5.61
C PHE A 153 -9.68 -4.47 4.18
N GLU A 154 -9.56 -5.67 3.65
CA GLU A 154 -9.14 -5.93 2.29
C GLU A 154 -10.22 -6.77 1.61
N TRP A 155 -10.56 -6.43 0.37
CA TRP A 155 -11.54 -7.17 -0.42
C TRP A 155 -10.87 -8.34 -1.14
N HIS A 156 -11.29 -9.55 -0.81
CA HIS A 156 -10.83 -10.81 -1.37
C HIS A 156 -12.03 -11.66 -1.83
N PRO A 157 -12.44 -11.55 -3.11
CA PRO A 157 -13.57 -12.30 -3.65
C PRO A 157 -13.40 -13.82 -3.48
N GLY A 158 -14.42 -14.48 -2.92
CA GLY A 158 -14.46 -15.93 -2.73
C GLY A 158 -13.72 -16.45 -1.49
N THR A 159 -13.38 -15.58 -0.54
CA THR A 159 -12.69 -15.99 0.69
C THR A 159 -13.65 -16.51 1.74
N TRP A 160 -13.29 -17.62 2.41
CA TRP A 160 -14.14 -18.21 3.45
C TRP A 160 -14.23 -17.34 4.73
N PRO A 161 -15.42 -17.22 5.36
CA PRO A 161 -16.69 -17.75 4.87
C PRO A 161 -17.12 -16.98 3.63
N GLU A 162 -17.48 -17.71 2.55
CA GLU A 162 -17.65 -17.21 1.16
C GLU A 162 -18.72 -16.12 0.98
N ARG A 163 -19.30 -15.65 2.09
CA ARG A 163 -20.40 -14.69 2.19
C ARG A 163 -19.95 -13.28 2.58
N PHE A 164 -18.66 -13.04 2.83
CA PHE A 164 -18.22 -11.69 3.20
C PHE A 164 -17.13 -11.08 2.33
N ASP A 165 -16.30 -11.87 1.65
CA ASP A 165 -15.19 -11.37 0.83
C ASP A 165 -14.24 -10.38 1.55
N VAL A 166 -14.33 -10.23 2.88
CA VAL A 166 -13.48 -9.35 3.68
C VAL A 166 -12.43 -10.17 4.40
N GLN A 167 -11.17 -9.82 4.20
CA GLN A 167 -10.05 -10.29 5.02
C GLN A 167 -9.44 -9.12 5.77
N LEU A 168 -9.09 -9.38 7.03
CA LEU A 168 -8.37 -8.41 7.87
C LEU A 168 -6.87 -8.50 7.61
N GLY A 169 -6.24 -7.35 7.39
CA GLY A 169 -4.79 -7.20 7.31
C GLY A 169 -4.11 -7.68 8.59
N LEU A 170 -2.87 -8.19 8.46
CA LEU A 170 -2.12 -8.77 9.57
C LEU A 170 -1.39 -7.68 10.39
N LEU A 171 -2.14 -6.68 10.85
CA LEU A 171 -1.56 -5.46 11.44
C LEU A 171 -0.70 -5.74 12.69
N GLY A 172 -1.04 -6.77 13.47
CA GLY A 172 -0.21 -7.15 14.61
C GLY A 172 1.13 -7.74 14.19
N ASN A 173 1.16 -8.53 13.10
CA ASN A 173 2.41 -9.01 12.51
C ASN A 173 3.25 -7.87 11.91
N GLU A 174 2.60 -6.90 11.26
CA GLU A 174 3.24 -5.72 10.68
C GLU A 174 3.91 -4.88 11.77
N LEU A 175 3.17 -4.56 12.84
CA LEU A 175 3.67 -3.75 13.95
C LEU A 175 4.75 -4.47 14.80
N ALA A 176 4.67 -5.80 14.91
CA ALA A 176 5.63 -6.61 15.65
C ALA A 176 6.84 -7.07 14.81
N ALA A 177 6.95 -6.66 13.55
CA ALA A 177 7.97 -7.19 12.62
C ALA A 177 9.40 -7.07 13.18
N ASP A 178 9.74 -5.91 13.74
CA ASP A 178 11.07 -5.64 14.31
C ASP A 178 11.24 -6.11 15.75
N ARG A 179 10.16 -6.62 16.38
CA ARG A 179 10.11 -7.03 17.79
C ARG A 179 10.25 -8.54 17.98
N ARG A 180 10.35 -9.32 16.90
CA ARG A 180 10.41 -10.80 16.94
C ARG A 180 11.57 -11.38 17.77
N GLY A 181 12.60 -10.58 18.05
CA GLY A 181 13.72 -10.96 18.92
C GLY A 181 13.53 -10.61 20.40
N GLU A 182 12.46 -9.90 20.76
CA GLU A 182 12.14 -9.55 22.14
C GLU A 182 11.50 -10.74 22.86
N GLY A 183 11.79 -10.88 24.16
CA GLY A 183 11.34 -12.03 24.97
C GLY A 183 9.86 -12.41 24.79
N PRO A 184 8.90 -11.47 24.84
CA PRO A 184 7.48 -11.79 24.66
C PRO A 184 7.13 -12.36 23.28
N PHE A 185 7.86 -12.01 22.22
CA PHE A 185 7.58 -12.45 20.83
C PHE A 185 8.38 -13.71 20.43
N MET A 186 9.22 -14.22 21.32
CA MET A 186 9.90 -15.50 21.11
C MET A 186 9.00 -16.68 21.51
N PRO A 187 9.11 -17.84 20.85
CA PRO A 187 8.33 -19.02 21.20
C PRO A 187 8.47 -19.40 22.67
N ALA A 188 7.33 -19.67 23.32
CA ALA A 188 7.24 -20.06 24.71
C ALA A 188 7.00 -21.58 24.87
N HIS A 189 7.13 -22.06 26.10
CA HIS A 189 6.69 -23.41 26.44
C HIS A 189 5.17 -23.43 26.69
N PRO A 190 4.47 -24.55 26.39
CA PRO A 190 3.06 -24.69 26.72
C PRO A 190 2.81 -24.53 28.22
N ILE A 191 1.78 -23.75 28.56
CA ILE A 191 1.36 -23.50 29.95
C ILE A 191 0.07 -24.28 30.25
N GLU A 192 0.06 -24.99 31.38
CA GLU A 192 -1.13 -25.73 31.83
C GLU A 192 -2.31 -24.77 32.05
N GLY A 193 -3.47 -25.11 31.49
CA GLY A 193 -4.69 -24.30 31.59
C GLY A 193 -4.81 -23.19 30.53
N CYS A 194 -3.82 -23.03 29.63
CA CYS A 194 -3.87 -22.13 28.47
C CYS A 194 -4.11 -22.91 27.16
N ILE A 195 -4.50 -22.21 26.10
CA ILE A 195 -4.45 -22.76 24.74
C ILE A 195 -3.06 -22.46 24.19
N PHE A 196 -2.32 -23.49 23.82
CA PHE A 196 -1.03 -23.34 23.15
C PHE A 196 -1.19 -23.48 21.63
N PHE A 197 -0.73 -22.48 20.89
CA PHE A 197 -0.76 -22.47 19.43
C PHE A 197 0.58 -22.93 18.88
N GLU A 198 0.71 -24.23 18.59
CA GLU A 198 1.94 -24.80 18.01
C GLU A 198 2.49 -24.05 16.79
N PRO A 199 1.66 -23.53 15.84
CA PRO A 199 2.19 -22.84 14.67
C PRO A 199 2.95 -21.56 14.98
N THR A 200 2.57 -20.84 16.04
CA THR A 200 3.21 -19.58 16.44
C THR A 200 4.11 -19.76 17.66
N GLY A 201 3.93 -20.82 18.43
CA GLY A 201 4.69 -21.10 19.64
C GLY A 201 4.23 -20.29 20.86
N HIS A 202 2.98 -19.81 20.88
CA HIS A 202 2.50 -18.90 21.92
C HIS A 202 1.27 -19.41 22.68
N ASN A 203 1.16 -18.98 23.94
CA ASN A 203 0.03 -19.32 24.81
C ASN A 203 -1.05 -18.24 24.78
N LEU A 204 -2.32 -18.65 24.90
CA LEU A 204 -3.45 -17.77 25.11
C LEU A 204 -4.19 -18.18 26.39
N CYS A 205 -4.21 -17.29 27.37
CA CYS A 205 -4.61 -17.57 28.74
C CYS A 205 -5.74 -16.63 29.20
N GLY A 206 -6.34 -16.94 30.35
CA GLY A 206 -7.15 -16.01 31.14
C GLY A 206 -8.22 -15.21 30.39
N GLY A 207 -8.28 -13.92 30.67
CA GLY A 207 -9.27 -12.99 30.11
C GLY A 207 -9.12 -12.76 28.60
N PHE A 208 -7.88 -12.71 28.10
CA PHE A 208 -7.63 -12.60 26.66
C PHE A 208 -8.11 -13.83 25.89
N ARG A 209 -7.95 -15.05 26.44
CA ARG A 209 -8.56 -16.26 25.87
C ARG A 209 -10.07 -16.14 25.80
N ALA A 210 -10.73 -15.79 26.90
CA ALA A 210 -12.17 -15.68 26.96
C ALA A 210 -12.71 -14.66 25.94
N TYR A 211 -12.04 -13.50 25.82
CA TYR A 211 -12.40 -12.49 24.82
C TYR A 211 -12.20 -12.98 23.39
N TRP A 212 -11.07 -13.62 23.10
CA TRP A 212 -10.76 -14.17 21.78
C TRP A 212 -11.81 -15.20 21.35
N GLU A 213 -12.16 -16.15 22.23
CA GLU A 213 -13.15 -17.20 21.94
C GLU A 213 -14.55 -16.62 21.70
N GLN A 214 -14.92 -15.56 22.41
CA GLN A 214 -16.26 -14.98 22.35
C GLN A 214 -16.46 -14.03 21.16
N PHE A 215 -15.47 -13.21 20.80
CA PHE A 215 -15.69 -12.05 19.93
C PHE A 215 -15.13 -12.15 18.52
N GLY A 216 -14.40 -13.21 18.18
CA GLY A 216 -13.98 -13.35 16.78
C GLY A 216 -12.98 -14.46 16.47
N GLY A 217 -12.31 -14.98 17.49
CA GLY A 217 -11.41 -16.11 17.36
C GLY A 217 -10.36 -15.92 16.25
N LEU A 218 -10.06 -17.03 15.58
CA LEU A 218 -9.06 -17.08 14.52
C LEU A 218 -9.42 -16.17 13.33
N ALA A 219 -10.70 -16.05 13.00
CA ALA A 219 -11.15 -15.31 11.82
C ALA A 219 -10.95 -13.80 11.95
N VAL A 220 -11.11 -13.25 13.15
CA VAL A 220 -10.98 -11.81 13.40
C VAL A 220 -9.58 -11.45 13.89
N TYR A 221 -9.06 -12.19 14.88
CA TYR A 221 -7.82 -11.81 15.57
C TYR A 221 -6.59 -12.58 15.07
N GLY A 222 -6.79 -13.77 14.50
CA GLY A 222 -5.69 -14.68 14.20
C GLY A 222 -5.12 -15.37 15.44
N MET A 223 -3.95 -15.96 15.29
CA MET A 223 -3.22 -16.62 16.38
C MET A 223 -2.45 -15.61 17.24
N PRO A 224 -2.17 -15.89 18.53
CA PRO A 224 -1.24 -15.10 19.33
C PRO A 224 0.17 -15.18 18.72
N ILE A 225 0.88 -14.05 18.72
CA ILE A 225 2.27 -13.91 18.23
C ILE A 225 3.21 -13.35 19.31
N SER A 226 2.70 -13.20 20.53
CA SER A 226 3.47 -12.91 21.73
C SER A 226 2.83 -13.60 22.94
N GLU A 227 3.57 -13.71 24.03
CA GLU A 227 3.01 -13.91 25.36
C GLU A 227 2.38 -12.61 25.88
N GLU A 228 1.67 -12.66 27.01
CA GLU A 228 1.21 -11.46 27.73
C GLU A 228 2.41 -10.73 28.37
N PHE A 229 2.50 -9.41 28.18
CA PHE A 229 3.55 -8.58 28.78
C PHE A 229 3.04 -7.16 29.02
N ARG A 230 3.86 -6.30 29.65
CA ARG A 230 3.49 -4.90 29.90
C ARG A 230 4.01 -3.97 28.83
N GLU A 231 3.16 -3.07 28.35
CA GLU A 231 3.50 -2.07 27.34
C GLU A 231 2.82 -0.74 27.65
N VAL A 232 3.52 0.36 27.41
CA VAL A 232 2.97 1.71 27.52
C VAL A 232 2.19 2.02 26.25
N ASN A 233 0.90 2.29 26.39
CA ASN A 233 0.06 2.72 25.29
C ASN A 233 0.52 4.12 24.81
N PRO A 234 0.84 4.28 23.52
CA PRO A 234 1.45 5.52 23.02
C PRO A 234 0.49 6.71 23.00
N ASP A 235 -0.83 6.46 22.91
CA ASP A 235 -1.85 7.53 22.89
C ASP A 235 -2.08 8.12 24.29
N THR A 236 -2.00 7.29 25.33
CA THR A 236 -2.38 7.66 26.71
C THR A 236 -1.20 7.79 27.66
N GLY A 237 -0.06 7.17 27.35
CA GLY A 237 1.10 7.05 28.25
C GLY A 237 0.88 6.11 29.43
N VAL A 238 -0.25 5.38 29.48
CA VAL A 238 -0.58 4.42 30.55
C VAL A 238 -0.03 3.04 30.19
N GLU A 239 0.51 2.33 31.18
CA GLU A 239 0.97 0.95 31.02
C GLU A 239 -0.20 -0.03 31.17
N TYR A 240 -0.35 -0.93 30.20
CA TYR A 240 -1.32 -2.02 30.23
C TYR A 240 -0.62 -3.37 30.09
N THR A 241 -1.28 -4.44 30.57
CA THR A 241 -0.96 -5.79 30.10
C THR A 241 -1.49 -5.92 28.68
N VAL A 242 -0.65 -6.36 27.76
CA VAL A 242 -0.98 -6.52 26.35
C VAL A 242 -0.60 -7.90 25.84
N GLN A 243 -1.24 -8.32 24.77
CA GLN A 243 -0.81 -9.46 23.97
C GLN A 243 -1.05 -9.17 22.49
N TYR A 244 -0.08 -9.52 21.66
CA TYR A 244 -0.17 -9.39 20.21
C TYR A 244 -0.72 -10.67 19.58
N PHE A 245 -1.57 -10.47 18.58
CA PHE A 245 -2.13 -11.47 17.69
C PHE A 245 -1.80 -11.10 16.26
N GLU A 246 -1.95 -12.02 15.31
CA GLU A 246 -1.60 -11.76 13.90
C GLU A 246 -2.28 -10.49 13.34
N ARG A 247 -3.51 -10.17 13.78
CA ARG A 247 -4.31 -9.05 13.25
C ARG A 247 -4.56 -7.93 14.26
N GLN A 248 -4.18 -8.10 15.53
CA GLN A 248 -4.61 -7.20 16.59
C GLN A 248 -3.69 -7.19 17.81
N ARG A 249 -3.72 -6.11 18.60
CA ARG A 249 -3.17 -6.06 19.97
C ARG A 249 -4.32 -5.97 20.97
N PHE A 250 -4.35 -6.89 21.94
CA PHE A 250 -5.27 -6.80 23.08
C PHE A 250 -4.60 -6.03 24.20
N GLU A 251 -5.36 -5.18 24.87
CA GLU A 251 -4.93 -4.39 26.01
C GLU A 251 -5.90 -4.67 27.17
N TRP A 252 -5.39 -4.91 28.38
CA TRP A 252 -6.19 -5.19 29.56
C TRP A 252 -6.58 -3.90 30.29
N HIS A 253 -7.86 -3.57 30.24
CA HIS A 253 -8.49 -2.35 30.77
C HIS A 253 -9.59 -2.72 31.79
N PRO A 254 -9.23 -3.14 33.02
CA PRO A 254 -10.20 -3.65 33.97
C PRO A 254 -11.19 -2.57 34.42
N GLY A 255 -12.49 -2.83 34.24
CA GLY A 255 -13.57 -1.93 34.64
C GLY A 255 -13.86 -0.77 33.68
N GLU A 256 -13.20 -0.71 32.52
CA GLU A 256 -13.52 0.26 31.45
C GLU A 256 -14.74 -0.17 30.63
N TRP A 257 -15.44 0.81 30.04
CA TRP A 257 -16.65 0.53 29.26
C TRP A 257 -16.32 -0.11 27.89
N PRO A 258 -17.03 -1.19 27.48
CA PRO A 258 -18.11 -1.86 28.20
C PRO A 258 -17.55 -2.70 29.35
N GLU A 259 -18.06 -2.46 30.57
CA GLU A 259 -17.58 -3.01 31.86
C GLU A 259 -17.53 -4.55 31.95
N ARG A 260 -18.00 -5.23 30.90
CA ARG A 260 -18.11 -6.68 30.80
C ARG A 260 -16.94 -7.33 30.05
N TYR A 261 -15.98 -6.55 29.54
CA TYR A 261 -14.96 -7.09 28.64
C TYR A 261 -13.53 -6.98 29.11
N ASP A 262 -13.18 -6.04 30.00
CA ASP A 262 -11.81 -5.78 30.50
C ASP A 262 -10.70 -5.75 29.41
N VAL A 263 -11.05 -5.80 28.13
CA VAL A 263 -10.18 -5.95 26.98
C VAL A 263 -10.58 -4.91 25.96
N MET A 264 -9.63 -4.06 25.61
CA MET A 264 -9.74 -3.13 24.49
C MET A 264 -8.72 -3.49 23.42
N LEU A 265 -9.04 -3.14 22.19
CA LEU A 265 -8.15 -3.39 21.06
C LEU A 265 -7.34 -2.14 20.74
N GLY A 266 -6.03 -2.35 20.54
CA GLY A 266 -5.10 -1.31 20.13
C GLY A 266 -5.50 -0.67 18.81
N ARG A 267 -5.14 0.61 18.61
CA ARG A 267 -5.50 1.39 17.42
C ARG A 267 -4.50 1.15 16.28
N LEU A 268 -4.28 -0.12 15.95
CA LEU A 268 -3.18 -0.51 15.05
C LEU A 268 -3.34 0.05 13.64
N GLY A 269 -4.59 0.27 13.19
CA GLY A 269 -4.83 0.92 11.90
C GLY A 269 -4.41 2.39 11.92
N ALA A 270 -4.70 3.12 13.00
CA ALA A 270 -4.23 4.50 13.18
C ALA A 270 -2.71 4.60 13.42
N GLU A 271 -2.09 3.58 14.03
CA GLU A 271 -0.64 3.52 14.23
C GLU A 271 0.14 3.27 12.93
N LEU A 272 -0.41 2.45 12.01
CA LEU A 272 0.25 2.06 10.77
C LEU A 272 -0.14 2.93 9.56
N PHE A 273 -1.35 3.47 9.53
CA PHE A 273 -1.79 4.29 8.41
C PHE A 273 -1.15 5.69 8.49
N ILE A 274 -0.20 5.94 7.61
CA ILE A 274 0.38 7.27 7.40
C ILE A 274 -0.37 7.90 6.24
N ALA A 275 -1.21 8.90 6.53
CA ALA A 275 -1.86 9.68 5.48
C ALA A 275 -0.80 10.46 4.69
N GLU A 276 -0.68 10.18 3.39
CA GLU A 276 0.15 10.95 2.45
C GLU A 276 -0.52 12.26 2.00
#